data_AF-F3LHM6-F1
#
_entry.id   AF-F3LHM6-F1
#
_cell.length_a   1.000
_cell.length_b   1.000
_cell.length_c   1.000
_cell.angle_alpha   90.00
_cell.angle_beta   90.00
_cell.angle_gamma   90.00
#
_symmetry.space_group_name_H-M   'P 1'
#
loop_
_entity.id
_entity.type
_entity.pdbx_description
1 polymer ?
#
loop_
_entity_poly.entity_id
_entity_poly.type
_entity_poly.pdbx_seq_one_letter_code
_entity_poly.pdbx_strand_id
1 'polypeptide(L)'
;MQALITISLLRKISYLAWLTVTMLVLLLIYVPMVNAETATEPATQSITQSITEPMVVYKSPTCGCCGAWVDHMSQAGFSSTVQHPKDLNAIKQTLGVAPAYQACHTSTLQNYVFEGHIPADVIQHFLVNTPNNAIGLAVPGMPMGSPGMDTGRAFRAYEVLQLNKDGSSSHYATVSAGETLYAEKGL
;
A
#
# COMPACT_ATOMS: atom_id res chain seq x y z
N MET A 1 60.27 -56.86 -23.70
CA MET A 1 59.22 -55.89 -24.08
C MET A 1 57.96 -55.95 -23.20
N GLN A 2 57.62 -57.11 -22.58
CA GLN A 2 56.40 -57.25 -21.75
C GLN A 2 56.49 -56.59 -20.35
N ALA A 3 57.68 -56.50 -19.73
CA ALA A 3 57.85 -55.93 -18.39
C ALA A 3 57.73 -54.39 -18.30
N LEU A 4 57.94 -53.67 -19.40
CA LEU A 4 57.81 -52.20 -19.42
C LEU A 4 56.33 -51.76 -19.54
N ILE A 5 55.50 -52.60 -20.16
CA ILE A 5 54.06 -52.36 -20.32
C ILE A 5 53.34 -52.53 -18.99
N THR A 6 53.73 -53.51 -18.16
CA THR A 6 53.14 -53.74 -16.83
C THR A 6 53.43 -52.59 -15.87
N ILE A 7 54.65 -52.05 -15.86
CA ILE A 7 55.03 -50.90 -15.01
C ILE A 7 54.30 -49.62 -15.42
N SER A 8 54.14 -49.39 -16.73
CA SER A 8 53.35 -48.29 -17.29
C SER A 8 51.88 -48.38 -16.87
N LEU A 9 51.29 -49.57 -16.93
CA LEU A 9 49.90 -49.81 -16.57
C LEU A 9 49.68 -49.70 -15.06
N LEU A 10 50.59 -50.24 -14.24
CA LEU A 10 50.58 -50.11 -12.78
C LEU A 10 50.72 -48.66 -12.34
N ARG A 11 51.57 -47.86 -13.00
CA ARG A 11 51.71 -46.41 -12.74
C ARG A 11 50.45 -45.64 -13.12
N LYS A 12 49.75 -46.02 -14.20
CA LYS A 12 48.47 -45.41 -14.59
C LYS A 12 47.36 -45.77 -13.60
N ILE A 13 47.26 -47.03 -13.19
CA ILE A 13 46.26 -47.48 -12.20
C ILE A 13 46.52 -46.81 -10.85
N SER A 14 47.78 -46.68 -10.42
CA SER A 14 48.12 -45.94 -9.20
C SER A 14 47.84 -44.45 -9.33
N TYR A 15 48.06 -43.85 -10.50
CA TYR A 15 47.71 -42.44 -10.76
C TYR A 15 46.20 -42.20 -10.76
N LEU A 16 45.40 -43.09 -11.37
CA LEU A 16 43.94 -43.00 -11.35
C LEU A 16 43.40 -43.22 -9.93
N ALA A 17 43.94 -44.18 -9.18
CA ALA A 17 43.60 -44.38 -7.78
C ALA A 17 43.93 -43.13 -6.93
N TRP A 18 45.11 -42.53 -7.12
CA TRP A 18 45.48 -41.27 -6.47
C TRP A 18 44.58 -40.10 -6.87
N LEU A 19 44.22 -39.95 -8.14
CA LEU A 19 43.29 -38.93 -8.63
C LEU A 19 41.89 -39.10 -8.04
N THR A 20 41.38 -40.32 -7.95
CA THR A 20 40.06 -40.57 -7.33
C THR A 20 40.06 -40.31 -5.82
N VAL A 21 41.12 -40.68 -5.10
CA VAL A 21 41.25 -40.44 -3.66
C VAL A 21 41.43 -38.94 -3.37
N THR A 22 42.25 -38.23 -4.15
CA THR A 22 42.41 -36.77 -4.01
C THR A 22 41.15 -36.01 -4.36
N MET A 23 40.38 -36.45 -5.37
CA MET A 23 39.10 -35.82 -5.71
C MET A 23 38.02 -36.09 -4.65
N LEU A 24 37.99 -37.30 -4.04
CA LEU A 24 37.09 -37.62 -2.91
C LEU A 24 37.46 -36.85 -1.63
N VAL A 25 38.76 -36.65 -1.36
CA VAL A 25 39.22 -35.82 -0.23
C VAL A 25 38.90 -34.35 -0.49
N LEU A 26 39.06 -33.84 -1.70
CA LEU A 26 38.63 -32.48 -2.07
C LEU A 26 37.11 -32.30 -2.01
N LEU A 27 36.32 -33.33 -2.31
CA LEU A 27 34.86 -33.31 -2.17
C LEU A 27 34.42 -33.27 -0.69
N LEU A 28 35.18 -33.90 0.21
CA LEU A 28 34.94 -33.88 1.66
C LEU A 28 35.36 -32.56 2.32
N ILE A 29 36.31 -31.82 1.73
CA ILE A 29 36.72 -30.48 2.21
C ILE A 29 35.74 -29.39 1.74
N TYR A 30 34.92 -29.67 0.71
CA TYR A 30 33.92 -28.75 0.16
C TYR A 30 32.50 -28.94 0.75
N VAL A 31 32.39 -29.43 1.98
CA VAL A 31 31.16 -29.26 2.75
C VAL A 31 31.18 -27.80 3.21
N PRO A 32 30.28 -26.92 2.73
CA PRO A 32 30.19 -25.60 3.31
C PRO A 32 29.90 -25.82 4.79
N MET A 33 30.72 -25.22 5.65
CA MET A 33 30.29 -24.86 6.99
C MET A 33 29.01 -24.06 6.78
N VAL A 34 27.86 -24.73 6.86
CA VAL A 34 26.59 -24.11 7.15
C VAL A 34 26.81 -23.56 8.55
N ASN A 35 27.27 -22.31 8.59
CA ASN A 35 27.01 -21.46 9.71
C ASN A 35 25.49 -21.49 9.85
N ALA A 36 25.01 -22.20 10.87
CA ALA A 36 23.72 -21.91 11.46
C ALA A 36 23.83 -20.52 12.11
N GLU A 37 24.02 -19.49 11.27
CA GLU A 37 23.46 -18.19 11.57
C GLU A 37 21.97 -18.46 11.59
N THR A 38 21.44 -18.60 12.80
CA THR A 38 20.07 -18.27 13.08
C THR A 38 19.79 -17.00 12.32
N ALA A 39 19.15 -17.15 11.16
CA ALA A 39 18.45 -16.09 10.50
C ALA A 39 17.38 -15.69 11.52
N THR A 40 17.76 -14.79 12.42
CA THR A 40 16.84 -13.81 12.96
C THR A 40 16.42 -13.03 11.74
N GLU A 41 15.47 -13.62 11.01
CA GLU A 41 14.65 -12.93 10.05
C GLU A 41 14.26 -11.64 10.79
N PRO A 42 14.66 -10.46 10.29
CA PRO A 42 14.17 -9.24 10.90
C PRO A 42 12.67 -9.40 10.80
N ALA A 43 12.01 -9.57 11.96
CA ALA A 43 10.58 -9.64 12.03
C ALA A 43 10.12 -8.43 11.24
N THR A 44 9.64 -8.68 10.01
CA THR A 44 8.90 -7.70 9.27
C THR A 44 7.66 -7.60 10.11
N GLN A 45 7.71 -6.70 11.10
CA GLN A 45 6.56 -6.25 11.80
C GLN A 45 5.74 -5.60 10.70
N SER A 46 4.89 -6.42 10.06
CA SER A 46 3.67 -5.91 9.47
C SER A 46 3.00 -5.21 10.63
N ILE A 47 3.21 -3.90 10.71
CA ILE A 47 2.34 -3.00 11.43
C ILE A 47 1.06 -3.01 10.61
N THR A 48 0.34 -4.12 10.70
CA THR A 48 -1.09 -4.13 10.48
C THR A 48 -1.60 -3.40 11.71
N GLN A 49 -1.56 -2.07 11.68
CA GLN A 49 -2.52 -1.26 12.44
C GLN A 49 -3.87 -1.79 11.99
N SER A 50 -4.38 -2.77 12.73
CA SER A 50 -5.69 -3.32 12.49
C SER A 50 -6.63 -2.15 12.69
N ILE A 51 -7.18 -1.67 11.59
CA ILE A 51 -8.25 -0.67 11.62
C ILE A 51 -9.44 -1.41 12.21
N THR A 52 -9.50 -1.46 13.54
CA THR A 52 -10.52 -2.21 14.28
C THR A 52 -11.87 -1.50 14.21
N GLU A 53 -11.85 -0.18 14.04
CA GLU A 53 -13.06 0.64 13.95
C GLU A 53 -13.54 0.77 12.50
N PRO A 54 -14.83 0.55 12.21
CA PRO A 54 -15.37 0.76 10.88
C PRO A 54 -15.37 2.26 10.53
N MET A 55 -15.17 2.55 9.25
CA MET A 55 -15.38 3.89 8.69
C MET A 55 -16.86 4.24 8.79
N VAL A 56 -17.20 5.43 9.27
CA VAL A 56 -18.58 5.93 9.25
C VAL A 56 -18.75 6.85 8.06
N VAL A 57 -19.71 6.55 7.17
CA VAL A 57 -19.96 7.30 5.94
C VAL A 57 -21.31 7.99 6.03
N TYR A 58 -21.33 9.32 5.93
CA TYR A 58 -22.53 10.15 5.93
C TYR A 58 -22.88 10.55 4.51
N LYS A 59 -24.04 10.11 4.01
CA LYS A 59 -24.50 10.40 2.65
C LYS A 59 -26.01 10.50 2.57
N SER A 60 -26.52 11.07 1.47
CA SER A 60 -27.92 10.91 1.09
C SER A 60 -28.25 9.44 0.75
N PRO A 61 -29.45 8.93 1.09
CA PRO A 61 -29.88 7.60 0.68
C PRO A 61 -29.97 7.45 -0.86
N THR A 62 -30.24 8.54 -1.58
CA THR A 62 -30.45 8.52 -3.05
C THR A 62 -29.19 8.83 -3.87
N CYS A 63 -28.05 9.09 -3.23
CA CYS A 63 -26.80 9.38 -3.94
C CYS A 63 -26.15 8.08 -4.45
N GLY A 64 -26.29 7.79 -5.74
CA GLY A 64 -25.75 6.58 -6.37
C GLY A 64 -24.22 6.53 -6.39
N CYS A 65 -23.55 7.62 -6.78
CA CYS A 65 -22.09 7.67 -6.83
C CYS A 65 -21.45 7.51 -5.43
N CYS A 66 -22.10 8.05 -4.39
CA CYS A 66 -21.69 7.83 -3.00
C CYS A 66 -21.77 6.35 -2.61
N GLY A 67 -22.78 5.62 -3.12
CA GLY A 67 -22.90 4.18 -2.91
C GLY A 67 -21.76 3.41 -3.59
N ALA A 68 -21.49 3.73 -4.86
CA ALA A 68 -20.39 3.12 -5.61
C ALA A 68 -19.01 3.43 -4.98
N TRP A 69 -18.85 4.59 -4.35
CA TRP A 69 -17.64 4.88 -3.57
C TRP A 69 -17.53 4.01 -2.31
N VAL A 70 -18.63 3.76 -1.59
CA VAL A 70 -18.63 2.80 -0.46
C VAL A 70 -18.26 1.39 -0.93
N ASP A 71 -18.74 0.96 -2.10
CA ASP A 71 -18.36 -0.33 -2.68
C ASP A 71 -16.86 -0.38 -3.01
N HIS A 72 -16.29 0.70 -3.52
CA HIS A 72 -14.84 0.84 -3.74
C HIS A 72 -14.06 0.69 -2.43
N MET A 73 -14.51 1.35 -1.36
CA MET A 73 -13.88 1.24 -0.04
C MET A 73 -13.94 -0.20 0.50
N SER A 74 -15.08 -0.88 0.32
CA SER A 74 -15.25 -2.27 0.72
C SER A 74 -14.30 -3.22 -0.04
N GLN A 75 -14.15 -3.03 -1.36
CA GLN A 75 -13.21 -3.80 -2.18
C GLN A 75 -11.76 -3.60 -1.77
N ALA A 76 -11.42 -2.41 -1.25
CA ALA A 76 -10.11 -2.10 -0.70
C ALA A 76 -9.90 -2.58 0.75
N GLY A 77 -10.88 -3.30 1.32
CA GLY A 77 -10.79 -3.90 2.65
C GLY A 77 -11.25 -3.03 3.82
N PHE A 78 -11.85 -1.87 3.55
CA PHE A 78 -12.44 -1.05 4.61
C PHE A 78 -13.82 -1.56 5.01
N SER A 79 -14.03 -1.79 6.30
CA SER A 79 -15.37 -1.95 6.86
C SER A 79 -16.03 -0.57 6.98
N SER A 80 -17.28 -0.42 6.53
CA SER A 80 -18.01 0.86 6.56
C SER A 80 -19.41 0.72 7.14
N THR A 81 -19.81 1.69 7.95
CA THR A 81 -21.19 1.90 8.42
C THR A 81 -21.76 3.15 7.77
N VAL A 82 -22.91 3.03 7.13
CA VAL A 82 -23.55 4.14 6.40
C VAL A 82 -24.60 4.82 7.28
N GLN A 83 -24.58 6.15 7.34
CA GLN A 83 -25.57 6.99 8.00
C GLN A 83 -26.21 7.98 7.04
N HIS A 84 -27.50 8.25 7.26
CA HIS A 84 -28.32 9.14 6.43
C HIS A 84 -28.85 10.31 7.27
N PRO A 85 -27.99 11.29 7.63
CA PRO A 85 -28.43 12.45 8.39
C PRO A 85 -29.43 13.28 7.59
N LYS A 86 -30.38 13.91 8.29
CA LYS A 86 -31.33 14.85 7.67
C LYS A 86 -30.62 16.09 7.13
N ASP A 87 -29.59 16.54 7.82
CA ASP A 87 -28.74 17.66 7.42
C ASP A 87 -27.29 17.20 7.35
N LEU A 88 -26.85 16.86 6.15
CA LEU A 88 -25.48 16.44 5.90
C LEU A 88 -24.49 17.61 6.02
N ASN A 89 -24.92 18.84 5.70
CA ASN A 89 -24.04 20.01 5.76
C ASN A 89 -23.72 20.39 7.20
N ALA A 90 -24.67 20.24 8.13
CA ALA A 90 -24.42 20.42 9.56
C ALA A 90 -23.39 19.41 10.11
N ILE A 91 -23.43 18.16 9.67
CA ILE A 91 -22.42 17.14 10.03
C ILE A 91 -21.04 17.57 9.53
N LYS A 92 -20.92 17.96 8.26
CA LYS A 92 -19.66 18.42 7.66
C LYS A 92 -19.05 19.62 8.39
N GLN A 93 -19.88 20.61 8.75
CA GLN A 93 -19.43 21.77 9.52
C GLN A 93 -18.92 21.37 10.90
N THR A 94 -19.60 20.44 11.57
CA THR A 94 -19.18 19.91 12.88
C THR A 94 -17.85 19.16 12.78
N LEU A 95 -17.58 18.53 11.64
CA LEU A 95 -16.32 17.84 11.33
C LEU A 95 -15.21 18.79 10.83
N GLY A 96 -15.47 20.10 10.74
CA GLY A 96 -14.49 21.09 10.30
C GLY A 96 -14.32 21.21 8.78
N VAL A 97 -15.22 20.62 7.98
CA VAL A 97 -15.15 20.71 6.52
C VAL A 97 -15.81 22.01 6.04
N ALA A 98 -14.97 22.99 5.69
CA ALA A 98 -15.41 24.26 5.15
C ALA A 98 -16.16 24.10 3.80
N PRO A 99 -17.13 24.98 3.47
CA PRO A 99 -17.94 24.87 2.26
C PRO A 99 -17.15 24.70 0.95
N ALA A 100 -15.97 25.33 0.86
CA ALA A 100 -15.12 25.26 -0.32
C ALA A 100 -14.56 23.85 -0.62
N TYR A 101 -14.53 22.96 0.38
CA TYR A 101 -13.96 21.61 0.26
C TYR A 101 -15.01 20.52 0.12
N GLN A 102 -16.29 20.88 0.14
CA GLN A 102 -17.37 19.91 0.25
C GLN A 102 -17.65 19.16 -1.07
N ALA A 103 -18.08 17.91 -0.91
CA ALA A 103 -18.49 16.98 -1.95
C ALA A 103 -19.89 16.41 -1.65
N CYS A 104 -20.26 15.27 -2.23
CA CYS A 104 -21.58 14.64 -2.05
C CYS A 104 -21.72 13.84 -0.74
N HIS A 105 -20.61 13.45 -0.10
CA HIS A 105 -20.58 12.69 1.15
C HIS A 105 -19.34 13.06 1.97
N THR A 106 -19.37 12.71 3.26
CA THR A 106 -18.20 12.78 4.14
C THR A 106 -18.09 11.50 4.93
N SER A 107 -16.89 11.14 5.34
CA SER A 107 -16.67 9.97 6.17
C SER A 107 -15.66 10.24 7.28
N THR A 108 -15.74 9.46 8.34
CA THR A 108 -14.81 9.53 9.47
C THR A 108 -14.23 8.15 9.73
N LEU A 109 -12.92 8.10 9.96
CA LEU A 109 -12.24 6.90 10.37
C LEU A 109 -11.13 7.27 11.34
N GLN A 110 -11.07 6.58 12.48
CA GLN A 110 -10.23 6.99 13.63
C GLN A 110 -10.54 8.46 14.01
N ASN A 111 -9.56 9.36 13.93
CA ASN A 111 -9.71 10.77 14.25
C ASN A 111 -9.70 11.68 13.02
N TYR A 112 -9.89 11.10 11.82
CA TYR A 112 -9.73 11.82 10.56
C TYR A 112 -11.01 11.84 9.74
N VAL A 113 -11.14 12.90 8.94
CA VAL A 113 -12.23 13.14 8.01
C VAL A 113 -11.78 12.85 6.59
N PHE A 114 -12.63 12.21 5.79
CA PHE A 114 -12.40 11.97 4.37
C PHE A 114 -13.63 12.46 3.60
N GLU A 115 -13.48 13.61 2.94
CA GLU A 115 -14.54 14.32 2.22
C GLU A 115 -14.49 13.98 0.72
N GLY A 116 -15.60 13.43 0.20
CA GLY A 116 -15.76 13.17 -1.23
C GLY A 116 -15.03 11.94 -1.76
N HIS A 117 -14.91 11.89 -3.09
CA HIS A 117 -14.50 10.71 -3.84
C HIS A 117 -12.97 10.48 -3.81
N ILE A 118 -12.41 10.31 -2.62
CA ILE A 118 -10.99 10.04 -2.42
C ILE A 118 -10.70 8.55 -2.73
N PRO A 119 -9.65 8.22 -3.49
CA PRO A 119 -9.22 6.83 -3.67
C PRO A 119 -8.82 6.14 -2.37
N ALA A 120 -9.22 4.87 -2.21
CA ALA A 120 -8.93 4.07 -1.02
C ALA A 120 -7.43 3.93 -0.72
N ASP A 121 -6.59 3.77 -1.74
CA ASP A 121 -5.12 3.74 -1.64
C ASP A 121 -4.54 5.05 -1.11
N VAL A 122 -5.13 6.19 -1.50
CA VAL A 122 -4.76 7.50 -0.95
C VAL A 122 -5.13 7.62 0.53
N ILE A 123 -6.29 7.09 0.95
CA ILE A 123 -6.68 7.02 2.37
C ILE A 123 -5.72 6.12 3.15
N GLN A 124 -5.36 4.95 2.63
CA GLN A 124 -4.39 4.05 3.24
C GLN A 124 -3.03 4.74 3.40
N HIS A 125 -2.55 5.39 2.34
CA HIS A 125 -1.29 6.13 2.36
C HIS A 125 -1.31 7.24 3.43
N PHE A 126 -2.43 7.97 3.53
CA PHE A 126 -2.61 9.00 4.55
C PHE A 126 -2.53 8.43 5.97
N LEU A 127 -3.24 7.34 6.26
CA LEU A 127 -3.25 6.73 7.59
C LEU A 127 -1.87 6.22 8.04
N VAL A 128 -1.02 5.80 7.09
CA VAL A 128 0.37 5.40 7.37
C VAL A 128 1.30 6.61 7.52
N ASN A 129 1.02 7.70 6.80
CA ASN A 129 1.88 8.89 6.72
C ASN A 129 1.23 10.14 7.29
N THR A 130 0.46 10.00 8.36
CA THR A 130 -0.47 11.05 8.77
C THR A 130 0.24 12.37 9.13
N PRO A 131 -0.07 13.48 8.44
CA PRO A 131 0.48 14.78 8.76
C PRO A 131 -0.04 15.31 10.12
N ASN A 132 0.84 15.87 10.94
CA ASN A 132 0.51 16.28 12.31
C ASN A 132 -0.57 17.38 12.40
N ASN A 133 -0.65 18.24 11.39
CA ASN A 133 -1.58 19.36 11.32
C ASN A 133 -2.88 19.01 10.56
N ALA A 134 -3.01 17.80 10.03
CA ALA A 134 -4.18 17.40 9.27
C ALA A 134 -5.37 17.06 10.18
N ILE A 135 -6.57 17.41 9.72
CA ILE A 135 -7.83 16.83 10.18
C ILE A 135 -8.32 15.74 9.22
N GLY A 136 -7.76 15.67 8.02
CA GLY A 136 -8.27 14.76 7.00
C GLY A 136 -7.87 15.11 5.57
N LEU A 137 -8.55 14.48 4.63
CA LEU A 137 -8.42 14.71 3.19
C LEU A 137 -9.75 15.14 2.56
N ALA A 138 -9.69 15.83 1.43
CA ALA A 138 -10.85 16.17 0.62
C ALA A 138 -10.58 16.04 -0.88
N VAL A 139 -11.57 15.55 -1.61
CA VAL A 139 -11.73 15.75 -3.06
C VAL A 139 -12.97 16.62 -3.26
N PRO A 140 -12.82 17.94 -3.44
CA PRO A 140 -13.96 18.84 -3.57
C PRO A 140 -14.81 18.55 -4.83
N GLY A 141 -16.12 18.73 -4.70
CA GLY A 141 -17.05 18.49 -5.80
C GLY A 141 -17.23 17.00 -6.13
N MET A 142 -17.29 16.67 -7.44
CA MET A 142 -17.45 15.30 -7.94
C MET A 142 -16.67 15.10 -9.25
N PRO A 143 -15.32 15.00 -9.21
CA PRO A 143 -14.51 14.87 -10.40
C PRO A 143 -14.80 13.57 -11.17
N MET A 144 -14.89 13.69 -12.49
CA MET A 144 -15.09 12.54 -13.38
C MET A 144 -13.86 11.62 -13.37
N GLY A 145 -14.08 10.33 -13.17
CA GLY A 145 -13.02 9.33 -13.05
C GLY A 145 -12.55 9.05 -11.62
N SER A 146 -13.03 9.82 -10.63
CA SER A 146 -12.84 9.46 -9.22
C SER A 146 -13.66 8.20 -8.85
N PRO A 147 -13.31 7.45 -7.78
CA PRO A 147 -14.03 6.22 -7.44
C PRO A 147 -15.51 6.46 -7.19
N GLY A 148 -16.38 5.70 -7.83
CA GLY A 148 -17.84 5.91 -7.83
C GLY A 148 -18.34 6.97 -8.82
N MET A 149 -17.43 7.68 -9.51
CA MET A 149 -17.69 8.59 -10.63
C MET A 149 -17.12 8.08 -11.96
N ASP A 150 -16.55 6.87 -11.98
CA ASP A 150 -16.15 6.20 -13.21
C ASP A 150 -17.39 5.71 -13.97
N THR A 151 -17.64 6.33 -15.12
CA THR A 151 -18.83 6.10 -15.95
C THR A 151 -18.44 5.73 -17.38
N GLY A 152 -17.20 5.28 -17.61
CA GLY A 152 -16.66 5.01 -18.94
C GLY A 152 -16.44 6.28 -19.78
N ARG A 153 -16.56 7.45 -19.17
CA ARG A 153 -16.22 8.75 -19.76
C ARG A 153 -14.74 9.05 -19.54
N ALA A 154 -14.20 10.00 -20.32
CA ALA A 154 -12.81 10.41 -20.19
C ALA A 154 -12.48 10.87 -18.76
N PHE A 155 -11.45 10.26 -18.19
CA PHE A 155 -10.89 10.62 -16.89
C PHE A 155 -10.37 12.07 -16.92
N ARG A 156 -10.56 12.81 -15.83
CA ARG A 156 -9.95 14.14 -15.64
C ARG A 156 -9.11 14.13 -14.39
N ALA A 157 -7.86 14.58 -14.50
CA ALA A 157 -7.00 14.73 -13.33
C ALA A 157 -7.65 15.65 -12.29
N TYR A 158 -7.50 15.27 -11.02
CA TYR A 158 -8.05 16.00 -9.89
C TYR A 158 -7.10 15.95 -8.71
N GLU A 159 -7.25 16.90 -7.82
CA GLU A 159 -6.44 17.02 -6.63
C GLU A 159 -7.14 16.40 -5.43
N VAL A 160 -6.32 15.80 -4.56
CA VAL A 160 -6.67 15.48 -3.19
C VAL A 160 -6.01 16.55 -2.32
N LEU A 161 -6.81 17.21 -1.51
CA LEU A 161 -6.36 18.24 -0.58
C LEU A 161 -6.22 17.65 0.81
N GLN A 162 -5.17 18.04 1.53
CA GLN A 162 -5.12 17.92 2.97
C GLN A 162 -5.90 19.06 3.60
N LEU A 163 -6.77 18.72 4.55
CA LEU A 163 -7.48 19.70 5.38
C LEU A 163 -6.70 19.89 6.68
N ASN A 164 -6.44 21.14 7.06
CA ASN A 164 -5.64 21.49 8.23
C ASN A 164 -6.51 21.92 9.41
N LYS A 165 -5.97 21.75 10.63
CA LYS A 165 -6.61 22.14 11.89
C LYS A 165 -6.96 23.64 12.00
N ASP A 166 -6.28 24.49 11.23
CA ASP A 166 -6.54 25.94 11.17
C ASP A 166 -7.63 26.32 10.14
N GLY A 167 -8.23 25.33 9.46
CA GLY A 167 -9.24 25.53 8.41
C GLY A 167 -8.66 25.79 7.01
N SER A 168 -7.33 25.91 6.88
CA SER A 168 -6.67 25.97 5.57
C SER A 168 -6.62 24.58 4.91
N SER A 169 -6.16 24.55 3.66
CA SER A 169 -5.84 23.31 2.96
C SER A 169 -4.48 23.41 2.28
N SER A 170 -3.88 22.26 1.98
CA SER A 170 -2.67 22.13 1.19
C SER A 170 -2.83 21.00 0.18
N HIS A 171 -2.11 21.08 -0.94
CA HIS A 171 -2.07 19.99 -1.90
C HIS A 171 -1.52 18.72 -1.24
N TYR A 172 -2.20 17.58 -1.38
CA TYR A 172 -1.75 16.29 -0.85
C TYR A 172 -1.32 15.34 -1.95
N ALA A 173 -2.13 15.23 -3.01
CA ALA A 173 -1.81 14.44 -4.18
C ALA A 173 -2.55 14.92 -5.43
N THR A 174 -2.01 14.62 -6.60
CA THR A 174 -2.72 14.67 -7.88
C THR A 174 -3.03 13.24 -8.32
N VAL A 175 -4.29 12.98 -8.65
CA VAL A 175 -4.71 11.70 -9.25
C VAL A 175 -4.90 11.92 -10.75
N SER A 176 -4.14 11.19 -11.57
CA SER A 176 -4.26 11.15 -13.02
C SER A 176 -4.67 9.75 -13.50
N ALA A 177 -4.84 9.56 -14.81
CA ALA A 177 -5.23 8.28 -15.37
C ALA A 177 -4.09 7.25 -15.20
N GLY A 178 -4.16 6.45 -14.14
CA GLY A 178 -3.25 5.34 -13.88
C GLY A 178 -2.11 5.63 -12.90
N GLU A 179 -2.04 6.83 -12.33
CA GLU A 179 -1.03 7.18 -11.33
C GLU A 179 -1.58 8.17 -10.29
N THR A 180 -0.99 8.13 -9.10
CA THR A 180 -1.21 9.11 -8.03
C THR A 180 0.15 9.71 -7.69
N LEU A 181 0.28 11.04 -7.81
CA LEU A 181 1.49 11.78 -7.50
C LEU A 181 1.30 12.51 -6.17
N TYR A 182 2.00 12.09 -5.13
CA TYR A 182 1.93 12.73 -3.82
C TYR A 182 2.77 14.00 -3.76
N ALA A 183 2.33 14.99 -2.99
CA ALA A 183 3.11 16.17 -2.69
C ALA A 183 4.43 15.76 -2.01
N GLU A 184 5.54 16.34 -2.44
CA GLU A 184 6.80 16.15 -1.72
C GLU A 184 6.67 16.74 -0.32
N LYS A 185 7.03 15.95 0.71
CA LYS A 185 7.10 16.46 2.08
C LYS A 185 8.10 17.61 2.09
N GLY A 186 7.61 18.84 2.21
CA GLY A 186 8.47 20.02 2.31
C GLY A 186 9.54 19.81 3.39
N LEU A 187 10.80 19.95 2.98
CA LEU A 187 12.00 20.01 3.82
C LEU A 187 11.90 21.12 4.88
#